data_AF-A0A949PR78-F1
#
_entry.id   AF-A0A949PR78-F1
#
_cell.length_a   1.000
_cell.length_b   1.000
_cell.length_c   1.000
_cell.angle_alpha   90.00
_cell.angle_beta   90.00
_cell.angle_gamma   90.00
#
_symmetry.space_group_name_H-M   'P 1'
#
loop_
_entity.id
_entity.type
_entity.pdbx_description
1 polymer ?
#
loop_
_entity_poly.entity_id
_entity_poly.type
_entity_poly.pdbx_seq_one_letter_code
_entity_poly.pdbx_strand_id
1 'polypeptide(L)'
;MPATASSLAALVYADEATRGEAADALIRTVCHDLQQQGWRLGGLWQQHVPVAVGRKPPMQVIDLRTGQVFGISQDCGALSQGCCLDPGGVAQASVVLRRALADRVDLAVANRFGALEATGRGLADELAALACAGIPVLTVIARRHLAAWRDFTGGAGAELPLHLPALHAWCARALAQQEPA
;
A
#
# COMPACT_ATOMS: atom_id res chain seq x y z
N MET A 1 -1.31 30.27 -1.35
CA MET A 1 -0.76 29.19 -0.51
C MET A 1 -0.46 28.04 -1.45
N PRO A 2 0.78 27.54 -1.57
CA PRO A 2 0.98 26.33 -2.35
C PRO A 2 0.18 25.22 -1.68
N ALA A 3 -0.65 24.51 -2.44
CA ALA A 3 -1.32 23.34 -1.94
C ALA A 3 -0.23 22.36 -1.47
N THR A 4 -0.11 22.15 -0.17
CA THR A 4 0.73 21.09 0.40
C THR A 4 0.32 19.79 -0.29
N ALA A 5 1.27 19.09 -0.91
CA ALA A 5 0.90 17.82 -1.54
C ALA A 5 0.52 16.86 -0.41
N SER A 6 -0.56 16.13 -0.61
CA SER A 6 -1.00 15.08 0.30
C SER A 6 0.16 14.11 0.56
N SER A 7 0.53 13.94 1.84
CA SER A 7 1.48 12.92 2.28
C SER A 7 0.92 11.50 2.13
N LEU A 8 -0.38 11.35 1.89
CA LEU A 8 -1.04 10.08 1.64
C LEU A 8 -1.60 10.07 0.22
N ALA A 9 -1.36 8.98 -0.52
CA ALA A 9 -2.01 8.73 -1.80
C ALA A 9 -2.48 7.28 -1.92
N ALA A 10 -3.58 7.09 -2.63
CA ALA A 10 -4.14 5.79 -2.92
C ALA A 10 -4.42 5.62 -4.41
N LEU A 11 -3.87 4.55 -5.01
CA LEU A 11 -4.29 4.07 -6.33
C LEU A 11 -5.67 3.43 -6.21
N VAL A 12 -6.64 3.99 -6.94
CA VAL A 12 -8.04 3.54 -6.88
C VAL A 12 -8.33 2.59 -8.03
N TYR A 13 -8.70 1.35 -7.71
CA TYR A 13 -9.16 0.39 -8.71
C TYR A 13 -10.66 0.11 -8.56
N ALA A 14 -11.35 -0.03 -9.70
CA ALA A 14 -12.81 -0.24 -9.74
C ALA A 14 -13.20 -1.73 -9.74
N ASP A 15 -12.34 -2.60 -10.29
CA ASP A 15 -12.70 -3.97 -10.63
C ASP A 15 -12.21 -4.98 -9.58
N GLU A 16 -13.14 -5.72 -8.99
CA GLU A 16 -12.85 -6.81 -8.06
C GLU A 16 -12.30 -8.05 -8.77
N ALA A 17 -12.63 -8.25 -10.05
CA ALA A 17 -12.23 -9.44 -10.80
C ALA A 17 -10.71 -9.53 -10.96
N THR A 18 -10.05 -8.40 -11.20
CA THR A 18 -8.58 -8.30 -11.27
C THR A 18 -7.92 -8.12 -9.91
N ARG A 19 -8.69 -8.00 -8.82
CA ARG A 19 -8.19 -7.82 -7.44
C ARG A 19 -7.11 -6.74 -7.30
N GLY A 20 -7.09 -5.73 -8.17
CA GLY A 20 -6.07 -4.68 -8.15
C GLY A 20 -4.69 -5.09 -8.71
N GLU A 21 -4.57 -6.19 -9.46
CA GLU A 21 -3.32 -6.62 -10.10
C GLU A 21 -2.66 -5.52 -10.95
N ALA A 22 -3.46 -4.74 -11.67
CA ALA A 22 -2.97 -3.59 -12.42
C ALA A 22 -2.37 -2.52 -11.51
N ALA A 23 -2.95 -2.29 -10.33
CA ALA A 23 -2.39 -1.38 -9.34
C ALA A 23 -1.07 -1.93 -8.78
N ASP A 24 -1.02 -3.21 -8.45
CA ASP A 24 0.19 -3.88 -7.93
C ASP A 24 1.34 -3.81 -8.96
N ALA A 25 1.04 -3.99 -10.26
CA ALA A 25 2.01 -3.82 -11.34
C ALA A 25 2.55 -2.38 -11.44
N LEU A 26 1.66 -1.38 -11.33
CA LEU A 26 2.06 0.04 -11.32
C LEU A 26 2.93 0.39 -10.12
N ILE A 27 2.57 -0.09 -8.92
CA ILE A 27 3.38 0.07 -7.71
C ILE A 27 4.78 -0.50 -7.93
N ARG A 28 4.87 -1.73 -8.45
CA ARG A 28 6.15 -2.36 -8.71
C ARG A 28 7.02 -1.56 -9.68
N THR A 29 6.42 -1.08 -10.78
CA THR A 29 7.15 -0.25 -11.77
C THR A 29 7.64 1.05 -11.15
N VAL A 30 6.79 1.82 -10.48
CA VAL A 30 7.22 3.11 -9.90
C VAL A 30 8.26 2.93 -8.81
N CYS A 31 8.13 1.88 -7.97
CA CYS A 31 9.11 1.59 -6.93
C CYS A 31 10.47 1.26 -7.52
N HIS A 32 10.50 0.44 -8.58
CA HIS A 32 11.74 0.12 -9.28
C HIS A 32 12.41 1.38 -9.83
N ASP A 33 11.66 2.23 -10.54
CA ASP A 33 12.19 3.44 -11.16
C ASP A 33 12.74 4.43 -10.12
N LEU A 34 12.05 4.61 -8.99
CA LEU A 34 12.49 5.49 -7.90
C LEU A 34 13.73 4.94 -7.19
N GLN A 35 13.82 3.61 -7.00
CA GLN A 35 15.03 2.98 -6.46
C GLN A 35 16.24 3.15 -7.40
N GLN A 36 16.05 3.07 -8.72
CA GLN A 36 17.11 3.35 -9.70
C GLN A 36 17.57 4.82 -9.67
N GLN A 37 16.71 5.74 -9.24
CA GLN A 37 17.04 7.15 -9.03
C GLN A 37 17.72 7.42 -7.68
N GLY A 38 17.91 6.40 -6.83
CA GLY A 38 18.60 6.51 -5.54
C GLY A 38 17.69 6.83 -4.34
N TRP A 39 16.37 6.89 -4.53
CA TRP A 39 15.43 7.13 -3.43
C TRP A 39 15.34 5.93 -2.49
N ARG A 40 15.33 6.20 -1.18
CA ARG A 40 15.18 5.21 -0.12
C ARG A 40 13.70 4.90 0.04
N LEU A 41 13.26 3.80 -0.57
CA LEU A 41 11.90 3.30 -0.40
C LEU A 41 11.81 2.28 0.75
N GLY A 42 10.67 2.23 1.42
CA GLY A 42 10.36 1.22 2.43
C GLY A 42 8.92 0.72 2.36
N GLY A 43 8.66 -0.39 3.02
CA GLY A 43 7.31 -0.94 3.13
C GLY A 43 7.08 -2.14 2.21
N LEU A 44 5.83 -2.28 1.77
CA LEU A 44 5.29 -3.52 1.22
C LEU A 44 4.50 -3.26 -0.06
N TRP A 45 4.60 -4.19 -1.00
CA TRP A 45 3.67 -4.32 -2.10
C TRP A 45 3.07 -5.72 -2.13
N GLN A 46 1.85 -5.86 -2.66
CA GLN A 46 1.12 -7.12 -2.73
C GLN A 46 1.36 -7.77 -4.10
N GLN A 47 1.43 -9.09 -4.11
CA GLN A 47 1.36 -9.89 -5.34
C GLN A 47 0.26 -10.95 -5.23
N HIS A 48 -0.33 -11.30 -6.37
CA HIS A 48 -1.21 -12.45 -6.50
C HIS A 48 -0.44 -13.60 -7.13
N VAL A 49 -0.45 -14.76 -6.47
CA VAL A 49 0.14 -15.99 -7.01
C VAL A 49 -0.94 -16.76 -7.77
N PRO A 50 -0.69 -17.17 -9.04
CA PRO A 50 -1.63 -18.00 -9.77
C PRO A 50 -1.93 -19.30 -9.02
N VAL A 51 -3.20 -19.69 -8.94
CA VAL A 51 -3.62 -20.95 -8.33
C VAL A 51 -4.51 -21.75 -9.26
N ALA A 52 -4.58 -23.06 -9.01
CA ALA A 52 -5.48 -23.97 -9.71
C ALA A 52 -6.95 -23.49 -9.61
N VAL A 53 -7.71 -23.79 -10.66
CA VAL A 53 -9.14 -23.47 -10.78
C VAL A 53 -9.88 -24.00 -9.53
N GLY A 54 -10.66 -23.13 -8.89
CA GLY A 54 -11.48 -23.47 -7.72
C GLY A 54 -10.84 -23.17 -6.34
N ARG A 55 -9.60 -22.66 -6.28
CA ARG A 55 -9.00 -22.14 -5.04
C ARG A 55 -8.90 -20.61 -5.07
N LYS A 56 -9.05 -19.97 -3.90
CA LYS A 56 -8.73 -18.54 -3.76
C LYS A 56 -7.20 -18.38 -3.77
N PRO A 57 -6.61 -17.52 -4.62
CA PRO A 57 -5.17 -17.33 -4.61
C PRO A 57 -4.72 -16.73 -3.28
N PRO A 58 -3.64 -17.25 -2.70
CA PRO A 58 -3.09 -16.68 -1.48
C PRO A 58 -2.62 -15.26 -1.77
N MET A 59 -2.94 -14.35 -0.85
CA MET A 59 -2.43 -13.00 -0.84
C MET A 59 -1.07 -13.01 -0.17
N GLN A 60 -0.09 -12.43 -0.85
CA GLN A 60 1.27 -12.27 -0.34
C GLN A 60 1.69 -10.81 -0.43
N VAL A 61 2.42 -10.35 0.58
CA VAL A 61 3.10 -9.06 0.54
C VAL A 61 4.60 -9.27 0.51
N ILE A 62 5.31 -8.36 -0.14
CA ILE A 62 6.75 -8.42 -0.36
C ILE A 62 7.37 -7.16 0.22
N ASP A 63 8.39 -7.33 1.05
CA ASP A 63 9.25 -6.23 1.51
C ASP A 63 10.00 -5.61 0.32
N LEU A 64 9.79 -4.32 0.09
CA LEU A 64 10.39 -3.56 -1.00
C LEU A 64 11.93 -3.52 -0.97
N ARG A 65 12.53 -3.70 0.20
CA ARG A 65 13.98 -3.60 0.39
C ARG A 65 14.66 -4.96 0.34
N THR A 66 14.07 -5.96 0.98
CA THR A 66 14.69 -7.29 1.12
C THR A 66 14.19 -8.29 0.09
N GLY A 67 13.04 -8.04 -0.54
CA GLY A 67 12.34 -9.01 -1.37
C GLY A 67 11.71 -10.16 -0.57
N GLN A 68 11.73 -10.09 0.77
CA GLN A 68 11.15 -11.12 1.61
C GLN A 68 9.64 -11.19 1.41
N VAL A 69 9.12 -12.40 1.21
CA VAL A 69 7.70 -12.66 0.94
C VAL A 69 7.00 -13.14 2.20
N PHE A 70 5.84 -12.54 2.51
CA PHE A 70 4.97 -12.91 3.62
C PHE A 70 3.60 -13.30 3.10
N GLY A 71 3.14 -14.51 3.39
CA GLY A 71 1.74 -14.90 3.16
C GLY A 71 0.85 -14.20 4.17
N ILE A 72 -0.14 -13.44 3.70
CA ILE A 72 -1.07 -12.70 4.57
C ILE A 72 -2.49 -13.27 4.54
N SER A 73 -2.72 -14.38 3.83
CA SER A 73 -4.00 -15.06 3.81
C SER A 73 -3.86 -16.55 4.08
N GLN A 74 -4.83 -17.12 4.80
CA GLN A 74 -4.95 -18.54 5.05
C GLN A 74 -6.21 -19.13 4.41
N ASP A 75 -6.16 -20.42 4.07
CA ASP A 75 -7.35 -21.17 3.65
C ASP A 75 -8.22 -21.45 4.89
N CYS A 76 -9.43 -20.91 4.89
CA CYS A 76 -10.41 -21.06 5.97
C CYS A 76 -11.51 -22.08 5.65
N GLY A 77 -11.26 -22.96 4.67
CA GLY A 77 -12.19 -24.02 4.30
C GLY A 77 -13.34 -23.55 3.40
N ALA A 78 -14.04 -24.52 2.80
CA ALA A 78 -15.00 -24.32 1.72
C ALA A 78 -16.24 -23.48 2.08
N LEU A 79 -16.49 -23.20 3.36
CA LEU A 79 -17.66 -22.45 3.84
C LEU A 79 -17.36 -20.98 4.19
N SER A 80 -16.09 -20.55 4.13
CA SER A 80 -15.71 -19.18 4.47
C SER A 80 -15.85 -18.25 3.26
N GLN A 81 -16.85 -17.36 3.30
CA GLN A 81 -17.08 -16.38 2.24
C GLN A 81 -15.98 -15.29 2.19
N GLY A 82 -15.35 -14.98 3.33
CA GLY A 82 -14.23 -14.05 3.44
C GLY A 82 -12.86 -14.67 3.11
N CYS A 83 -11.89 -13.86 2.69
CA CYS A 83 -10.47 -14.24 2.75
C CYS A 83 -10.05 -14.08 4.21
N CYS A 84 -9.69 -15.17 4.88
CA CYS A 84 -9.10 -15.07 6.21
C CYS A 84 -7.69 -14.53 6.08
N LEU A 85 -7.43 -13.41 6.74
CA LEU A 85 -6.06 -12.91 6.88
C LEU A 85 -5.32 -13.79 7.88
N ASP A 86 -4.06 -14.10 7.55
CA ASP A 86 -3.12 -14.75 8.46
C ASP A 86 -2.59 -13.68 9.44
N PRO A 87 -2.91 -13.75 10.74
CA PRO A 87 -2.45 -12.77 11.72
C PRO A 87 -0.92 -12.70 11.81
N GLY A 88 -0.23 -13.82 11.58
CA GLY A 88 1.24 -13.86 11.56
C GLY A 88 1.79 -13.07 10.39
N GLY A 89 1.23 -13.25 9.20
CA GLY A 89 1.58 -12.46 8.01
C GLY A 89 1.35 -10.96 8.18
N VAL A 90 0.20 -10.58 8.75
CA VAL A 90 -0.12 -9.17 9.03
C VAL A 90 0.84 -8.58 10.08
N ALA A 91 1.21 -9.33 11.12
CA ALA A 91 2.18 -8.88 12.11
C ALA A 91 3.57 -8.66 11.50
N GLN A 92 4.01 -9.53 10.59
CA GLN A 92 5.27 -9.33 9.85
C GLN A 92 5.21 -8.10 8.94
N ALA A 93 4.08 -7.90 8.25
CA ALA A 93 3.85 -6.70 7.45
C ALA A 93 3.95 -5.41 8.28
N SER A 94 3.32 -5.41 9.45
CA SER A 94 3.39 -4.31 10.42
C SER A 94 4.85 -4.01 10.85
N VAL A 95 5.67 -5.04 11.10
CA VAL A 95 7.11 -4.86 11.40
C VAL A 95 7.85 -4.16 10.25
N VAL A 96 7.57 -4.51 9.00
CA VAL A 96 8.23 -3.87 7.84
C VAL A 96 7.88 -2.38 7.75
N LEU A 97 6.61 -2.01 7.95
CA LEU A 97 6.20 -0.60 7.95
C LEU A 97 6.80 0.18 9.13
N ARG A 98 6.87 -0.42 10.33
CA ARG A 98 7.54 0.19 11.48
C ARG A 98 9.03 0.41 11.25
N ARG A 99 9.71 -0.50 10.56
CA ARG A 99 11.11 -0.31 10.14
C ARG A 99 11.26 0.83 9.14
N ALA A 100 10.34 0.94 8.17
CA ALA A 100 10.34 2.05 7.22
C ALA A 100 10.19 3.41 7.94
N LEU A 101 9.33 3.47 8.96
CA LEU A 101 9.19 4.64 9.83
C LEU A 101 10.49 4.95 10.59
N ALA A 102 11.05 3.96 11.28
CA ALA A 102 12.27 4.12 12.08
C ALA A 102 13.47 4.58 11.23
N ASP A 103 13.61 4.03 10.04
CA ASP A 103 14.69 4.35 9.11
C ASP A 103 14.48 5.68 8.36
N ARG A 104 13.31 6.31 8.53
CA ARG A 104 12.93 7.58 7.88
C ARG A 104 13.15 7.49 6.36
N VAL A 105 12.47 6.54 5.73
CA VAL A 105 12.49 6.37 4.27
C VAL A 105 11.88 7.60 3.57
N ASP A 106 12.29 7.84 2.33
CA ASP A 106 11.82 8.99 1.54
C ASP A 106 10.39 8.80 1.04
N LEU A 107 9.97 7.53 0.86
CA LEU A 107 8.62 7.13 0.51
C LEU A 107 8.33 5.73 1.07
N ALA A 108 7.16 5.58 1.71
CA ALA A 108 6.66 4.30 2.17
C ALA A 108 5.54 3.79 1.27
N VAL A 109 5.48 2.48 1.05
CA VAL A 109 4.38 1.81 0.35
C VAL A 109 3.70 0.84 1.30
N ALA A 110 2.37 0.85 1.32
CA ALA A 110 1.57 -0.07 2.10
C ALA A 110 0.45 -0.62 1.21
N ASN A 111 0.35 -1.94 1.07
CA ASN A 111 -0.62 -2.57 0.17
C ASN A 111 -1.45 -3.53 1.02
N ARG A 112 -2.61 -3.15 1.58
CA ARG A 112 -3.66 -2.30 0.99
C ARG A 112 -4.55 -1.69 2.09
N PHE A 113 -5.17 -0.54 1.85
CA PHE A 113 -6.23 -0.04 2.74
C PHE A 113 -7.58 -0.68 2.38
N GLY A 114 -8.16 -1.41 3.34
CA GLY A 114 -9.41 -2.14 3.17
C GLY A 114 -10.31 -2.08 4.39
N ALA A 115 -11.13 -3.13 4.55
CA ALA A 115 -12.15 -3.17 5.59
C ALA A 115 -11.57 -3.17 7.02
N LEU A 116 -10.38 -3.76 7.24
CA LEU A 116 -9.74 -3.71 8.55
C LEU A 116 -9.25 -2.29 8.86
N GLU A 117 -8.54 -1.67 7.92
CA GLU A 117 -7.96 -0.34 8.10
C GLU A 117 -9.05 0.72 8.28
N ALA A 118 -10.18 0.57 7.56
CA ALA A 118 -11.38 1.38 7.74
C ALA A 118 -11.95 1.35 9.17
N THR A 119 -11.66 0.30 9.95
CA THR A 119 -12.10 0.15 11.35
C THR A 119 -10.97 0.43 12.36
N GLY A 120 -9.84 0.99 11.92
CA GLY A 120 -8.67 1.22 12.77
C GLY A 120 -7.91 -0.06 13.12
N ARG A 121 -8.07 -1.13 12.35
CA ARG A 121 -7.37 -2.41 12.51
C ARG A 121 -6.40 -2.63 11.36
N GLY A 122 -5.75 -3.80 11.33
CA GLY A 122 -4.82 -4.14 10.25
C GLY A 122 -3.58 -3.26 10.32
N LEU A 123 -3.31 -2.50 9.25
CA LEU A 123 -2.14 -1.62 9.16
C LEU A 123 -2.48 -0.13 9.32
N ALA A 124 -3.66 0.20 9.86
CA ALA A 124 -4.12 1.58 10.03
C ALA A 124 -3.18 2.44 10.89
N ASP A 125 -2.69 1.89 12.01
CA ASP A 125 -1.79 2.59 12.92
C ASP A 125 -0.44 2.89 12.26
N GLU A 126 0.10 1.94 11.49
CA GLU A 126 1.35 2.13 10.74
C GLU A 126 1.19 3.17 9.62
N LEU A 127 0.08 3.15 8.89
CA LEU A 127 -0.23 4.16 7.87
C LEU A 127 -0.29 5.57 8.49
N ALA A 128 -1.00 5.71 9.60
CA ALA A 128 -1.13 6.98 10.31
C ALA A 128 0.22 7.45 10.87
N ALA A 129 1.01 6.55 11.47
CA ALA A 129 2.31 6.89 12.04
C ALA A 129 3.31 7.39 10.99
N LEU A 130 3.37 6.74 9.81
CA LEU A 130 4.19 7.17 8.70
C LEU A 130 3.77 8.58 8.20
N ALA A 131 2.48 8.77 8.00
CA ALA A 131 1.93 10.06 7.54
C ALA A 131 2.18 11.19 8.56
N CYS A 132 1.98 10.93 9.85
CA CYS A 132 2.26 11.88 10.94
C CYS A 132 3.75 12.21 11.07
N ALA A 133 4.64 11.29 10.70
CA ALA A 133 6.07 11.56 10.63
C ALA A 133 6.45 12.40 9.38
N GLY A 134 5.49 12.73 8.51
CA GLY A 134 5.74 13.44 7.26
C GLY A 134 6.38 12.58 6.17
N ILE A 135 6.39 11.25 6.34
CA ILE A 135 6.84 10.32 5.28
C ILE A 135 5.67 10.15 4.31
N PRO A 136 5.85 10.38 3.00
CA PRO A 136 4.82 10.11 2.02
C PRO A 136 4.49 8.62 2.00
N VAL A 137 3.20 8.30 1.91
CA VAL A 137 2.70 6.93 1.95
C VAL A 137 1.82 6.71 0.73
N LEU A 138 2.18 5.69 -0.03
CA LEU A 138 1.43 5.22 -1.18
C LEU A 138 0.72 3.90 -0.84
N THR A 139 -0.58 3.85 -1.09
CA THR A 139 -1.38 2.63 -0.94
C THR A 139 -2.24 2.34 -2.16
N VAL A 140 -2.99 1.25 -2.09
CA VAL A 140 -3.97 0.83 -3.09
C VAL A 140 -5.32 0.75 -2.38
N ILE A 141 -6.40 1.13 -3.05
CA ILE A 141 -7.77 1.01 -2.52
C ILE A 141 -8.74 0.50 -3.57
N ALA A 142 -9.63 -0.39 -3.15
CA ALA A 142 -10.80 -0.72 -3.94
C ALA A 142 -11.79 0.46 -3.86
N ARG A 143 -12.44 0.79 -4.98
CA ARG A 143 -13.41 1.89 -5.06
C ARG A 143 -14.49 1.84 -3.96
N ARG A 144 -14.92 0.65 -3.53
CA ARG A 144 -15.91 0.47 -2.44
C ARG A 144 -15.44 0.98 -1.07
N HIS A 145 -14.13 1.11 -0.83
CA HIS A 145 -13.56 1.62 0.42
C HIS A 145 -13.18 3.12 0.33
N LEU A 146 -13.52 3.82 -0.76
CA LEU A 146 -13.18 5.24 -0.93
C LEU A 146 -13.76 6.13 0.17
N ALA A 147 -15.00 5.88 0.60
CA ALA A 147 -15.61 6.66 1.67
C ALA A 147 -14.80 6.51 2.97
N ALA A 148 -14.48 5.27 3.35
CA ALA A 148 -13.63 5.01 4.51
C ALA A 148 -12.22 5.58 4.39
N TRP A 149 -11.62 5.58 3.18
CA TRP A 149 -10.34 6.23 2.94
C TRP A 149 -10.40 7.75 3.17
N ARG A 150 -11.46 8.40 2.67
CA ARG A 150 -11.66 9.85 2.87
C ARG A 150 -11.85 10.17 4.36
N ASP A 151 -12.62 9.36 5.07
CA ASP A 151 -12.82 9.52 6.51
C ASP A 151 -11.50 9.33 7.27
N PHE A 152 -10.76 8.26 6.97
CA PHE A 152 -9.45 7.96 7.57
C PHE A 152 -8.43 9.09 7.36
N THR A 153 -8.40 9.68 6.16
CA THR A 153 -7.45 10.75 5.81
C THR A 153 -7.96 12.16 6.13
N GLY A 154 -9.17 12.31 6.66
CA GLY A 154 -9.81 13.63 6.82
C GLY A 154 -9.99 14.39 5.49
N GLY A 155 -10.10 13.65 4.37
CA GLY A 155 -10.20 14.20 3.02
C GLY A 155 -8.87 14.70 2.43
N ALA A 156 -7.76 14.58 3.16
CA ALA A 156 -6.45 15.07 2.70
C ALA A 156 -5.71 14.06 1.82
N GLY A 157 -6.11 12.79 1.74
CA GLY A 157 -5.44 11.77 0.94
C GLY A 157 -5.71 11.92 -0.56
N ALA A 158 -4.67 11.88 -1.39
CA ALA A 158 -4.81 11.94 -2.84
C ALA A 158 -5.40 10.64 -3.41
N GLU A 159 -6.36 10.77 -4.32
CA GLU A 159 -6.95 9.65 -5.06
C GLU A 159 -6.35 9.61 -6.46
N LEU A 160 -5.57 8.58 -6.75
CA LEU A 160 -4.84 8.44 -8.01
C LEU A 160 -5.55 7.42 -8.92
N PRO A 161 -5.70 7.72 -10.23
CA PRO A 161 -6.14 6.72 -11.19
C PRO A 161 -5.04 5.67 -11.41
N LEU A 162 -5.40 4.51 -11.98
CA LEU A 162 -4.46 3.50 -12.45
C LEU A 162 -3.71 3.97 -13.71
N HIS A 163 -2.86 4.98 -13.53
CA HIS A 163 -2.15 5.66 -14.61
C HIS A 163 -0.73 5.97 -14.17
N LEU A 164 0.25 5.32 -14.79
CA LEU A 164 1.66 5.40 -14.41
C LEU A 164 2.20 6.84 -14.38
N PRO A 165 1.96 7.70 -15.39
CA PRO A 165 2.42 9.10 -15.33
C PRO A 165 1.83 9.90 -14.17
N ALA A 166 0.56 9.66 -13.80
CA ALA A 166 -0.05 10.34 -12.66
C ALA A 166 0.59 9.90 -11.34
N LEU A 167 0.95 8.62 -11.23
CA LEU A 167 1.65 8.06 -10.09
C LEU A 167 3.05 8.64 -9.94
N HIS A 168 3.85 8.67 -11.01
CA HIS A 168 5.17 9.33 -11.00
C HIS A 168 5.07 10.81 -10.63
N ALA A 169 4.10 11.53 -11.20
CA ALA A 169 3.93 12.95 -10.89
C ALA A 169 3.60 13.20 -9.41
N TRP A 170 2.83 12.31 -8.78
CA TRP A 170 2.61 12.39 -7.34
C TRP A 170 3.89 12.09 -6.56
N CYS A 171 4.59 10.99 -6.87
CA CYS A 171 5.85 10.62 -6.18
C CYS A 171 6.88 11.75 -6.28
N ALA A 172 7.10 12.32 -7.48
CA ALA A 172 8.06 13.40 -7.68
C ALA A 172 7.72 14.64 -6.83
N ARG A 173 6.44 15.02 -6.74
CA ARG A 173 6.02 16.15 -5.88
C ARG A 173 6.19 15.84 -4.40
N ALA A 174 5.85 14.63 -3.97
CA ALA A 174 5.96 14.22 -2.58
C ALA A 174 7.43 14.17 -2.13
N LEU A 175 8.30 13.63 -2.98
CA LEU A 175 9.74 13.54 -2.74
C LEU A 175 10.43 14.91 -2.80
N ALA A 176 10.01 15.82 -3.70
CA ALA A 176 10.55 17.18 -3.74
C ALA A 176 10.19 18.04 -2.52
N GLN A 177 9.16 17.66 -1.75
CA GLN A 177 8.79 18.30 -0.49
C GLN A 177 9.60 17.78 0.70
N GLN A 178 10.34 16.68 0.50
CA GLN A 178 11.33 16.19 1.45
C GLN A 178 12.61 16.96 1.14
N GLU A 179 13.01 17.92 1.97
CA GLU A 179 14.35 18.50 1.84
C GLU A 179 15.38 17.36 1.96
N PRO A 180 16.30 17.19 0.99
CA PRO A 180 17.35 16.20 1.13
C PRO A 180 18.18 16.58 2.35
N ALA A 181 18.34 15.64 3.28
CA ALA A 181 19.22 15.78 4.43
C ALA A 181 20.68 15.98 4.00
#